data_AF-A0A133S743-F1
#
_entry.id   AF-A0A133S743-F1
#
_cell.length_a   1.000
_cell.length_b   1.000
_cell.length_c   1.000
_cell.angle_alpha   90.00
_cell.angle_beta   90.00
_cell.angle_gamma   90.00
#
_symmetry.space_group_name_H-M   'P 1'
#
loop_
_entity.id
_entity.type
_entity.pdbx_description
1 polymer ?
#
loop_
_entity_poly.entity_id
_entity_poly.type
_entity_poly.pdbx_seq_one_letter_code
_entity_poly.pdbx_strand_id
1 'polypeptide(L)'
;MTNMMAFAQATSVDKGQRGHHVQKIQTMLVHQGYLNDSADGIFGRNTELAVRKFQKAKGLAVDGRVGAATMSALEKEETRFGDSAISRSHNGVPNKYVRVMTMHASAYSAQDPGNSNYTATGSRLKKGIASVDPRIIPLGTKMFIEGYGYAVADDVGGAIKGSRIDLAFNSRAEALRFGRQTVKVYIL
;
A
#
# COMPACT_ATOMS: atom_id res chain seq x y z
N MET A 1 -1.39 25.97 17.71
CA MET A 1 -0.71 25.02 18.60
C MET A 1 -1.73 23.96 19.01
N THR A 2 -1.65 22.77 18.42
CA THR A 2 -2.38 21.59 18.91
C THR A 2 -1.35 20.48 19.04
N ASN A 3 -1.40 19.84 20.20
CA ASN A 3 -0.29 19.27 20.94
C ASN A 3 0.11 17.87 20.40
N MET A 4 1.32 17.72 19.85
CA MET A 4 1.90 16.43 19.39
C MET A 4 2.54 15.61 20.54
N MET A 5 2.06 15.77 21.77
CA MET A 5 2.58 15.06 22.96
C MET A 5 1.50 14.20 23.65
N ALA A 6 0.55 13.62 22.89
CA ALA A 6 -0.46 12.73 23.46
C ALA A 6 -0.89 11.60 22.51
N PHE A 7 0.03 10.70 22.15
CA PHE A 7 -0.34 9.34 21.71
C PHE A 7 0.58 8.30 22.35
N ALA A 8 0.66 8.34 23.68
CA ALA A 8 0.99 7.18 24.50
C ALA A 8 -0.33 6.57 25.04
N GLN A 9 -1.18 6.09 24.13
CA GLN A 9 -2.31 5.18 24.41
C GLN A 9 -2.44 4.29 23.17
N ALA A 10 -2.42 2.97 23.33
CA ALA A 10 -2.46 2.01 22.24
C ALA A 10 -3.83 2.02 21.53
N THR A 11 -4.00 2.86 20.50
CA THR A 11 -5.23 2.88 19.70
C THR A 11 -5.21 1.79 18.64
N SER A 12 -5.91 0.69 18.89
CA SER A 12 -6.24 -0.30 17.86
C SER A 12 -7.21 0.28 16.83
N VAL A 13 -7.15 -0.22 15.59
CA VAL A 13 -8.17 0.06 14.57
C VAL A 13 -9.27 -1.00 14.67
N ASP A 14 -10.52 -0.58 14.82
CA ASP A 14 -11.67 -1.46 15.04
C ASP A 14 -12.95 -0.98 14.35
N LYS A 15 -14.03 -1.76 14.56
CA LYS A 15 -15.32 -1.58 13.89
C LYS A 15 -15.92 -0.20 14.12
N GLY A 16 -16.37 0.41 13.04
CA GLY A 16 -16.94 1.76 13.03
C GLY A 16 -15.92 2.85 12.72
N GLN A 17 -14.62 2.57 12.80
CA GLN A 17 -13.59 3.49 12.33
C GLN A 17 -13.63 3.62 10.81
N ARG A 18 -13.19 4.78 10.33
CA ARG A 18 -13.14 5.12 8.91
C ARG A 18 -11.89 5.93 8.59
N GLY A 19 -11.47 5.89 7.34
CA GLY A 19 -10.36 6.70 6.82
C GLY A 19 -9.24 5.85 6.23
N HIS A 20 -8.15 6.54 5.85
CA HIS A 20 -7.06 5.92 5.11
C HIS A 20 -6.33 4.81 5.88
N HIS A 21 -6.27 4.88 7.20
CA HIS A 21 -5.68 3.82 8.03
C HIS A 21 -6.50 2.51 7.95
N VAL A 22 -7.83 2.61 7.87
CA VAL A 22 -8.71 1.45 7.65
C VAL A 22 -8.53 0.90 6.24
N GLN A 23 -8.44 1.79 5.25
CA GLN A 23 -8.25 1.41 3.85
C GLN A 23 -6.95 0.62 3.66
N LYS A 24 -5.84 1.06 4.28
CA LYS A 24 -4.56 0.34 4.28
C LYS A 24 -4.70 -1.07 4.86
N ILE A 25 -5.40 -1.23 5.99
CA ILE A 25 -5.66 -2.55 6.60
C ILE A 25 -6.46 -3.43 5.64
N GLN A 26 -7.54 -2.90 5.07
CA GLN A 26 -8.38 -3.62 4.11
C GLN A 26 -7.55 -4.04 2.89
N THR A 27 -6.71 -3.17 2.35
CA THR A 27 -5.77 -3.48 1.26
C THR A 27 -4.89 -4.68 1.60
N MET A 28 -4.21 -4.66 2.74
CA MET A 28 -3.36 -5.79 3.17
C MET A 28 -4.16 -7.08 3.36
N LEU A 29 -5.41 -6.99 3.85
CA LEU A 29 -6.29 -8.15 3.99
C LEU A 29 -6.76 -8.69 2.63
N VAL A 30 -7.06 -7.83 1.66
CA VAL A 30 -7.41 -8.21 0.28
C VAL A 30 -6.25 -8.93 -0.38
N HIS A 31 -5.05 -8.36 -0.29
CA HIS A 31 -3.83 -8.92 -0.84
C HIS A 31 -3.50 -10.33 -0.37
N GLN A 32 -3.84 -10.60 0.88
CA GLN A 32 -3.56 -11.86 1.55
C GLN A 32 -4.75 -12.82 1.45
N GLY A 33 -5.82 -12.44 0.74
CA GLY A 33 -6.99 -13.27 0.47
C GLY A 33 -7.96 -13.39 1.66
N TYR A 34 -7.86 -12.50 2.66
CA TYR A 34 -8.75 -12.50 3.82
C TYR A 34 -9.99 -11.63 3.65
N LEU A 35 -9.92 -10.60 2.79
CA LEU A 35 -11.03 -9.72 2.44
C LEU A 35 -11.29 -9.79 0.93
N ASN A 36 -12.55 -9.99 0.52
CA ASN A 36 -12.93 -10.06 -0.89
C ASN A 36 -13.64 -8.78 -1.38
N ASP A 37 -13.91 -7.85 -0.47
CA ASP A 37 -14.54 -6.57 -0.79
C ASP A 37 -13.51 -5.49 -1.12
N SER A 38 -13.98 -4.38 -1.69
CA SER A 38 -13.16 -3.20 -1.91
C SER A 38 -12.65 -2.60 -0.59
N ALA A 39 -11.42 -2.11 -0.60
CA ALA A 39 -10.87 -1.27 0.47
C ALA A 39 -11.53 0.12 0.44
N ASP A 40 -12.74 0.22 0.98
CA ASP A 40 -13.57 1.42 0.99
C ASP A 40 -13.22 2.41 2.12
N GLY A 41 -12.28 2.03 2.99
CA GLY A 41 -11.88 2.81 4.15
C GLY A 41 -12.90 2.80 5.28
N ILE A 42 -13.85 1.86 5.31
CA ILE A 42 -14.86 1.69 6.36
C ILE A 42 -14.67 0.36 7.08
N PHE A 43 -14.41 0.41 8.39
CA PHE A 43 -14.21 -0.82 9.16
C PHE A 43 -15.58 -1.41 9.53
N GLY A 44 -16.19 -2.08 8.54
CA GLY A 44 -17.46 -2.75 8.66
C GLY A 44 -17.34 -4.19 9.14
N ARG A 45 -18.48 -4.91 9.08
CA ARG A 45 -18.57 -6.33 9.45
C ARG A 45 -17.60 -7.20 8.64
N ASN A 46 -17.46 -6.93 7.34
CA ASN A 46 -16.63 -7.77 6.46
C ASN A 46 -15.13 -7.57 6.77
N THR A 47 -14.70 -6.34 7.08
CA THR A 47 -13.34 -6.06 7.54
C THR A 47 -13.06 -6.72 8.89
N GLU A 48 -13.98 -6.64 9.85
CA GLU A 48 -13.86 -7.34 11.13
C GLU A 48 -13.68 -8.85 10.95
N LEU A 49 -14.49 -9.47 10.10
CA LEU A 49 -14.39 -10.90 9.79
C LEU A 49 -13.06 -11.24 9.11
N ALA A 50 -12.57 -10.40 8.20
CA ALA A 50 -11.28 -10.58 7.55
C ALA A 50 -10.13 -10.49 8.56
N VAL A 51 -10.15 -9.52 9.48
CA VAL A 51 -9.16 -9.40 10.56
C VAL A 51 -9.16 -10.66 11.43
N ARG A 52 -10.33 -11.15 11.83
CA ARG A 52 -10.43 -12.39 12.63
C ARG A 52 -9.87 -13.60 11.91
N LYS A 53 -10.15 -13.75 10.60
CA LYS A 53 -9.58 -14.82 9.78
C LYS A 53 -8.05 -14.73 9.71
N PHE A 54 -7.53 -13.53 9.47
CA PHE A 54 -6.09 -13.27 9.44
C PHE A 54 -5.43 -13.59 10.78
N GLN A 55 -5.97 -13.06 11.89
CA GLN A 55 -5.47 -13.31 13.25
C GLN A 55 -5.41 -14.81 13.56
N LYS A 56 -6.49 -15.54 13.25
CA LYS A 56 -6.53 -17.00 13.42
C LYS A 56 -5.44 -17.69 12.60
N ALA A 57 -5.27 -17.32 11.34
CA ALA A 57 -4.26 -17.91 10.46
C ALA A 57 -2.81 -17.59 10.89
N LYS A 58 -2.59 -16.49 11.61
CA LYS A 58 -1.27 -16.08 12.11
C LYS A 58 -1.02 -16.44 13.57
N GLY A 59 -1.93 -17.17 14.22
CA GLY A 59 -1.80 -17.55 15.63
C GLY A 59 -1.82 -16.36 16.60
N LEU A 60 -2.53 -15.28 16.23
CA LEU A 60 -2.71 -14.10 17.06
C LEU A 60 -4.01 -14.20 17.88
N ALA A 61 -4.16 -13.33 18.88
CA ALA A 61 -5.44 -13.16 19.58
C ALA A 61 -6.54 -12.78 18.58
N VAL A 62 -7.65 -13.52 18.58
CA VAL A 62 -8.75 -13.37 17.61
C VAL A 62 -9.82 -12.43 18.16
N ASP A 63 -9.45 -11.17 18.35
CA ASP A 63 -10.33 -10.12 18.89
C ASP A 63 -11.04 -9.31 17.80
N GLY A 64 -10.65 -9.46 16.53
CA GLY A 64 -11.18 -8.70 15.40
C GLY A 64 -10.72 -7.24 15.37
N ARG A 65 -9.74 -6.86 16.20
CA ARG A 65 -9.17 -5.52 16.27
C ARG A 65 -7.75 -5.53 15.74
N VAL A 66 -7.37 -4.48 15.02
CA VAL A 66 -6.00 -4.32 14.53
C VAL A 66 -5.19 -3.53 15.55
N GLY A 67 -4.71 -4.24 16.57
CA GLY A 67 -3.67 -3.75 17.48
C GLY A 67 -2.26 -3.88 16.88
N ALA A 68 -1.24 -3.49 17.65
CA ALA A 68 0.16 -3.44 17.19
C ALA A 68 0.68 -4.79 16.64
N ALA A 69 0.37 -5.90 17.32
CA ALA A 69 0.77 -7.24 16.87
C ALA A 69 0.12 -7.62 15.53
N THR A 70 -1.18 -7.35 15.38
CA THR A 70 -1.92 -7.60 14.14
C THR A 70 -1.38 -6.75 13.00
N MET A 71 -1.12 -5.46 13.24
CA MET A 71 -0.55 -4.56 12.24
C MET A 71 0.84 -5.02 11.79
N SER A 72 1.73 -5.35 12.74
CA SER A 72 3.07 -5.83 12.44
C SER A 72 3.05 -7.11 11.60
N ALA A 73 2.13 -8.03 11.90
CA ALA A 73 1.95 -9.24 11.12
C ALA A 73 1.43 -8.95 9.70
N LEU A 74 0.47 -8.03 9.54
CA LEU A 74 -0.06 -7.64 8.22
C LEU A 74 1.07 -7.06 7.35
N GLU A 75 1.86 -6.13 7.89
CA GLU A 75 2.97 -5.49 7.16
C GLU A 75 4.09 -6.47 6.79
N LYS A 76 4.39 -7.43 7.69
CA LYS A 76 5.38 -8.48 7.42
C LYS A 76 4.96 -9.38 6.26
N GLU A 77 3.69 -9.79 6.23
CA GLU A 77 3.19 -10.66 5.16
C GLU A 77 3.06 -9.91 3.83
N GLU A 78 2.72 -8.62 3.88
CA GLU A 78 2.74 -7.75 2.72
C GLU A 78 4.14 -7.69 2.06
N THR A 79 5.21 -7.58 2.87
CA THR A 79 6.57 -7.60 2.34
C THR A 79 6.95 -8.93 1.69
N ARG A 80 6.55 -10.06 2.28
CA ARG A 80 6.85 -11.40 1.75
C ARG A 80 6.14 -11.70 0.44
N PHE A 81 4.94 -11.15 0.27
CA PHE A 81 4.23 -11.26 -1.00
C PHE A 81 5.00 -10.55 -2.13
N GLY A 82 5.53 -9.36 -1.86
CA GLY A 82 6.40 -8.64 -2.79
C GLY A 82 7.61 -9.47 -3.21
N ASP A 83 8.28 -10.12 -2.25
CA ASP A 83 9.48 -10.92 -2.52
C ASP A 83 9.19 -12.23 -3.28
N SER A 84 8.02 -12.84 -3.09
CA SER A 84 7.65 -14.10 -3.75
C SER A 84 7.21 -13.89 -5.20
N ALA A 85 6.63 -12.72 -5.53
CA ALA A 85 6.33 -12.35 -6.92
C ALA A 85 7.60 -12.11 -7.75
N ILE A 86 8.73 -11.75 -7.12
CA ILE A 86 10.02 -11.47 -7.77
C ILE A 86 10.63 -12.72 -8.44
N SER A 87 10.25 -13.93 -8.04
CA SER A 87 10.85 -15.16 -8.58
C SER A 87 10.09 -15.68 -9.81
N ARG A 88 10.62 -15.29 -10.99
CA ARG A 88 10.62 -15.96 -12.32
C ARG A 88 10.02 -15.14 -13.47
N SER A 89 10.89 -14.37 -14.15
CA SER A 89 10.71 -14.03 -15.57
C SER A 89 11.96 -13.45 -16.24
N HIS A 90 12.05 -13.64 -17.55
CA HIS A 90 13.06 -13.10 -18.48
C HIS A 90 13.01 -11.56 -18.50
N ASN A 91 14.16 -10.90 -18.49
CA ASN A 91 14.31 -9.43 -18.50
C ASN A 91 13.65 -8.65 -17.35
N GLY A 92 13.27 -9.33 -16.26
CA GLY A 92 12.79 -8.68 -15.03
C GLY A 92 11.31 -8.30 -14.99
N VAL A 93 10.55 -8.47 -16.08
CA VAL A 93 9.09 -8.22 -16.14
C VAL A 93 8.32 -9.50 -15.78
N PRO A 94 7.30 -9.49 -14.89
CA PRO A 94 6.56 -10.70 -14.50
C PRO A 94 5.92 -11.46 -15.68
N ASN A 95 6.01 -12.80 -15.66
CA ASN A 95 5.39 -13.67 -16.68
C ASN A 95 3.86 -13.78 -16.57
N LYS A 96 3.29 -13.34 -15.44
CA LYS A 96 1.85 -13.37 -15.19
C LYS A 96 1.39 -11.96 -14.83
N TYR A 97 0.48 -11.43 -15.65
CA TYR A 97 -0.21 -10.16 -15.43
C TYR A 97 -1.59 -10.22 -16.07
N VAL A 98 -2.53 -9.43 -15.54
CA VAL A 98 -3.91 -9.30 -16.01
C VAL A 98 -4.02 -8.25 -17.11
N ARG A 99 -3.22 -7.17 -17.03
CA ARG A 99 -3.32 -6.00 -17.91
C ARG A 99 -2.02 -5.22 -17.90
N VAL A 100 -1.67 -4.58 -19.02
CA VAL A 100 -0.57 -3.61 -19.10
C VAL A 100 -1.14 -2.23 -19.42
N MET A 101 -0.56 -1.20 -18.81
CA MET A 101 -0.93 0.19 -19.02
C MET A 101 0.30 1.06 -19.25
N THR A 102 0.17 2.11 -20.05
CA THR A 102 1.15 3.18 -20.12
C THR A 102 0.73 4.33 -19.21
N MET A 103 1.61 4.73 -18.29
CA MET A 103 1.31 5.77 -17.30
C MET A 103 2.42 6.82 -17.22
N HIS A 104 2.06 8.05 -16.87
CA HIS A 104 2.99 9.14 -16.61
C HIS A 104 3.42 9.08 -15.14
N ALA A 105 4.62 8.56 -14.89
CA ALA A 105 5.19 8.44 -13.57
C ALA A 105 5.91 9.71 -13.13
N SER A 106 5.69 10.10 -11.89
CA SER A 106 6.63 10.89 -11.10
C SER A 106 7.20 10.06 -9.96
N ALA A 107 8.24 10.60 -9.33
CA ALA A 107 8.91 10.00 -8.20
C ALA A 107 8.98 11.00 -7.06
N TYR A 108 8.78 10.50 -5.84
CA TYR A 108 8.91 11.28 -4.62
C TYR A 108 9.52 10.43 -3.52
N SER A 109 10.09 11.09 -2.53
CA SER A 109 10.65 10.48 -1.34
C SER A 109 10.22 11.24 -0.10
N ALA A 110 10.35 10.58 1.05
CA ALA A 110 10.19 11.20 2.36
C ALA A 110 11.20 12.32 2.63
N GLN A 111 12.31 12.35 1.87
CA GLN A 111 13.41 13.30 2.02
C GLN A 111 13.21 14.57 1.19
N ASP A 112 12.14 14.66 0.40
CA ASP A 112 11.82 15.87 -0.36
C ASP A 112 11.33 17.00 0.55
N PRO A 113 11.69 18.28 0.26
CA PRO A 113 11.28 19.40 1.09
C PRO A 113 9.75 19.47 1.24
N GLY A 114 9.26 19.44 2.48
CA GLY A 114 7.82 19.46 2.80
C GLY A 114 7.17 18.07 2.94
N ASN A 115 7.89 16.98 2.67
CA ASN A 115 7.41 15.63 2.91
C ASN A 115 7.80 15.12 4.31
N SER A 116 6.98 14.24 4.87
CA SER A 116 7.29 13.54 6.13
C SER A 116 7.86 12.15 5.83
N ASN A 117 8.56 11.53 6.81
CA ASN A 117 9.01 10.13 6.73
C ASN A 117 7.87 9.10 6.64
N TYR A 118 6.62 9.57 6.70
CA TYR A 118 5.41 8.79 6.69
C TYR A 118 4.49 9.24 5.55
N THR A 119 3.88 8.27 4.88
CA THR A 119 2.78 8.50 3.92
C THR A 119 1.54 9.03 4.65
N ALA A 120 0.57 9.59 3.92
CA ALA A 120 -0.69 10.07 4.49
C ALA A 120 -1.46 8.96 5.26
N THR A 121 -1.12 7.69 5.01
CA THR A 121 -1.71 6.49 5.62
C THR A 121 -0.87 5.91 6.78
N GLY A 122 0.24 6.56 7.14
CA GLY A 122 1.07 6.20 8.31
C GLY A 122 2.15 5.14 8.07
N SER A 123 2.29 4.59 6.85
CA SER A 123 3.44 3.74 6.49
C SER A 123 4.73 4.56 6.45
N ARG A 124 5.86 4.00 6.92
CA ARG A 124 7.19 4.50 6.53
C ARG A 124 7.24 4.52 5.00
N LEU A 125 7.48 5.69 4.43
CA LEU A 125 7.58 5.86 3.00
C LEU A 125 8.82 5.10 2.53
N LYS A 126 8.59 4.02 1.78
CA LYS A 126 9.63 3.16 1.22
C LYS A 126 9.29 2.83 -0.22
N LYS A 127 10.32 2.48 -0.98
CA LYS A 127 10.14 1.87 -2.30
C LYS A 127 9.19 0.67 -2.21
N GLY A 128 8.26 0.59 -3.16
CA GLY A 128 7.19 -0.41 -3.20
C GLY A 128 5.78 0.17 -3.03
N ILE A 129 5.64 1.48 -2.80
CA ILE A 129 4.35 2.18 -2.70
C ILE A 129 4.16 3.10 -3.91
N ALA A 130 2.96 3.08 -4.48
CA ALA A 130 2.54 3.98 -5.54
C ALA A 130 1.21 4.68 -5.20
N SER A 131 1.15 5.98 -5.49
CA SER A 131 -0.09 6.74 -5.52
C SER A 131 -0.75 6.60 -6.89
N VAL A 132 -2.05 6.31 -6.95
CA VAL A 132 -2.81 6.08 -8.20
C VAL A 132 -4.15 6.81 -8.21
N ASP A 133 -4.83 6.83 -9.36
CA ASP A 133 -6.27 7.11 -9.43
C ASP A 133 -7.06 5.80 -9.18
N PRO A 134 -7.80 5.65 -8.06
CA PRO A 134 -8.51 4.42 -7.71
C PRO A 134 -9.55 3.97 -8.74
N ARG A 135 -10.04 4.88 -9.58
CA ARG A 135 -11.00 4.55 -10.66
C ARG A 135 -10.34 3.81 -11.82
N ILE A 136 -9.02 3.94 -11.95
CA ILE A 136 -8.22 3.36 -13.03
C ILE A 136 -7.43 2.15 -12.54
N ILE A 137 -6.80 2.29 -11.36
CA ILE A 137 -6.09 1.23 -10.65
C ILE A 137 -6.65 1.21 -9.23
N PRO A 138 -7.50 0.23 -8.87
CA PRO A 138 -8.03 0.12 -7.52
C PRO A 138 -6.91 0.09 -6.47
N LEU A 139 -7.16 0.67 -5.29
CA LEU A 139 -6.21 0.55 -4.18
C LEU A 139 -6.06 -0.91 -3.78
N GLY A 140 -4.84 -1.29 -3.41
CA GLY A 140 -4.43 -2.68 -3.27
C GLY A 140 -4.20 -3.42 -4.58
N THR A 141 -4.04 -2.72 -5.69
CA THR A 141 -3.55 -3.38 -6.91
C THR A 141 -2.05 -3.61 -6.79
N LYS A 142 -1.63 -4.86 -7.02
CA LYS A 142 -0.21 -5.22 -7.17
C LYS A 142 0.22 -5.00 -8.59
N MET A 143 1.41 -4.44 -8.74
CA MET A 143 1.89 -4.01 -10.03
C MET A 143 3.39 -4.17 -10.14
N PHE A 144 3.84 -4.42 -11.35
CA PHE A 144 5.23 -4.26 -11.73
C PHE A 144 5.35 -3.05 -12.65
N ILE A 145 6.32 -2.18 -12.36
CA ILE A 145 6.54 -0.95 -13.11
C ILE A 145 7.94 -1.01 -13.71
N GLU A 146 8.04 -0.89 -15.02
CA GLU A 146 9.33 -0.83 -15.70
C GLU A 146 10.19 0.33 -15.15
N GLY A 147 11.46 0.04 -14.89
CA GLY A 147 12.41 1.01 -14.31
C GLY A 147 12.26 1.27 -12.81
N TYR A 148 11.24 0.72 -12.15
CA TYR A 148 11.02 0.87 -10.71
C TYR A 148 11.00 -0.48 -9.98
N GLY A 149 10.27 -1.45 -10.50
CA GLY A 149 10.06 -2.77 -9.89
C GLY A 149 8.63 -2.94 -9.36
N TYR A 150 8.47 -3.84 -8.39
CA TYR A 150 7.16 -4.13 -7.80
C TYR A 150 6.67 -2.97 -6.93
N ALA A 151 5.36 -2.72 -7.01
CA ALA A 151 4.66 -1.70 -6.24
C ALA A 151 3.25 -2.14 -5.87
N VAL A 152 2.69 -1.46 -4.88
CA VAL A 152 1.29 -1.53 -4.49
C VAL A 152 0.66 -0.15 -4.66
N ALA A 153 -0.53 -0.11 -5.22
CA ALA A 153 -1.41 1.05 -5.18
C ALA A 153 -1.93 1.29 -3.74
N ASP A 154 -1.16 2.01 -2.92
CA ASP A 154 -1.46 2.19 -1.48
C ASP A 154 -1.97 3.59 -1.14
N ASP A 155 -1.90 4.54 -2.08
CA ASP A 155 -2.23 5.94 -1.81
C ASP A 155 -2.96 6.63 -2.97
N VAL A 156 -3.59 7.76 -2.65
CA VAL A 156 -4.25 8.65 -3.61
C VAL A 156 -3.69 10.05 -3.46
N GLY A 157 -3.03 10.54 -4.50
CA GLY A 157 -2.65 11.96 -4.56
C GLY A 157 -3.76 12.81 -5.17
N GLY A 158 -4.01 14.00 -4.61
CA GLY A 158 -5.00 14.93 -5.15
C GLY A 158 -4.78 15.27 -6.64
N ALA A 159 -3.50 15.34 -7.06
CA ALA A 159 -3.08 15.57 -8.44
C ALA A 159 -2.92 14.28 -9.28
N ILE A 160 -3.03 13.10 -8.67
CA ILE A 160 -2.86 11.81 -9.35
C ILE A 160 -4.23 11.36 -9.87
N LYS A 161 -4.54 11.80 -11.09
CA LYS A 161 -5.80 11.55 -11.78
C LYS A 161 -5.53 10.96 -13.17
N GLY A 162 -6.39 10.03 -13.60
CA GLY A 162 -6.27 9.36 -14.89
C GLY A 162 -4.98 8.56 -15.01
N SER A 163 -4.26 8.72 -16.12
CA SER A 163 -3.04 7.96 -16.42
C SER A 163 -1.78 8.43 -15.69
N ARG A 164 -1.91 8.99 -14.49
CA ARG A 164 -0.78 9.46 -13.65
C ARG A 164 -0.52 8.47 -12.52
N ILE A 165 0.75 8.34 -12.16
CA ILE A 165 1.18 7.52 -11.03
C ILE A 165 2.35 8.20 -10.31
N ASP A 166 2.40 8.14 -8.99
CA ASP A 166 3.51 8.71 -8.22
C ASP A 166 4.20 7.63 -7.40
N LEU A 167 5.51 7.48 -7.56
CA LEU A 167 6.28 6.35 -7.05
C LEU A 167 7.13 6.76 -5.87
N ALA A 168 6.96 6.07 -4.73
CA ALA A 168 7.73 6.32 -3.53
C ALA A 168 9.15 5.75 -3.66
N PHE A 169 10.17 6.50 -3.27
CA PHE A 169 11.56 6.03 -3.20
C PHE A 169 12.11 6.16 -1.79
N ASN A 170 13.14 5.36 -1.48
CA ASN A 170 13.80 5.39 -0.18
C ASN A 170 14.64 6.66 0.02
N SER A 171 15.12 7.27 -1.07
CA SER A 171 15.93 8.49 -1.02
C SER A 171 15.54 9.51 -2.08
N ARG A 172 15.77 10.78 -1.78
CA ARG A 172 15.59 11.89 -2.73
C ARG A 172 16.50 11.75 -3.94
N ALA A 173 17.73 11.26 -3.74
CA ALA A 173 18.67 11.03 -4.82
C ALA A 173 18.16 9.97 -5.82
N GLU A 174 17.54 8.89 -5.36
CA GLU A 174 16.91 7.91 -6.24
C GLU A 174 15.70 8.49 -6.98
N ALA A 175 14.85 9.23 -6.28
CA ALA A 175 13.68 9.87 -6.88
C ALA A 175 14.08 10.85 -8.00
N LEU A 176 15.10 11.68 -7.76
CA LEU A 176 15.65 12.61 -8.75
C LEU A 176 16.27 11.90 -9.96
N ARG A 177 17.00 10.79 -9.73
CA ARG A 177 17.56 9.98 -10.82
C ARG A 177 16.48 9.33 -11.68
N PHE A 178 15.39 8.88 -11.07
CA PHE A 178 14.26 8.31 -11.81
C PHE A 178 13.51 9.40 -12.60
N GLY A 179 13.31 10.59 -12.01
CA GLY A 179 12.70 11.73 -12.67
C GLY A 179 11.22 11.52 -13.04
N ARG A 180 10.71 12.34 -13.96
CA ARG A 180 9.37 12.14 -14.54
C ARG A 180 9.53 11.42 -15.88
N GLN A 181 8.80 10.33 -16.07
CA GLN A 181 8.90 9.54 -17.29
C GLN A 181 7.60 8.77 -17.56
N THR A 182 7.45 8.30 -18.79
CA THR A 182 6.37 7.39 -19.16
C THR A 182 6.83 5.96 -18.91
N VAL A 183 6.05 5.19 -18.16
CA VAL A 183 6.38 3.80 -17.80
C VAL A 183 5.27 2.85 -18.22
N LYS A 184 5.62 1.57 -18.41
CA LYS A 184 4.63 0.48 -18.45
C LYS A 184 4.38 -0.05 -17.04
N VAL A 185 3.10 -0.18 -16.71
CA VAL A 185 2.59 -0.74 -15.46
C VAL A 185 1.85 -2.03 -15.78
N TYR A 186 2.34 -3.14 -15.25
CA TYR A 186 1.78 -4.48 -15.37
C TYR A 186 0.96 -4.76 -14.11
N ILE A 187 -0.34 -4.99 -14.26
CA ILE A 187 -1.28 -5.33 -13.19
C ILE A 187 -1.21 -6.83 -12.95
N LEU A 188 -0.93 -7.26 -11.71
CA LEU A 188 -0.64 -8.66 -11.37
C LEU A 188 -1.86 -9.42 -10.85
#